data_AF-A0A371CJR3-F1
#
_entry.id   AF-A0A371CJR3-F1
#
_cell.length_a   1.000
_cell.length_b   1.000
_cell.length_c   1.000
_cell.angle_alpha   90.00
_cell.angle_beta   90.00
_cell.angle_gamma   90.00
#
_symmetry.space_group_name_H-M   'P 1'
#
loop_
_entity.id
_entity.type
_entity.pdbx_description
1 polymer ?
#
loop_
_entity_poly.entity_id
_entity_poly.type
_entity_poly.pdbx_seq_one_letter_code
_entity_poly.pdbx_strand_id
1 'polypeptide(L)'
;MDVALSLHINTPPSQLIPDQLPTPPTSEPHSPTLSPSVPQRRENVDDDLTVSISRTFDPHSELLPPQPDTIFSSADGVFFYVHRSVIREKSTNGWNGQLPHLPASTYSSDAGSSKVIALPEQAAVLNIVLHAVYGISCASYSPSIQDISAAVDAMEAYGISPKAHILPSTPLYVLILSHAPLAPLVAYTLAASHDILSLAVSISPLLLSYPLESLPEAAVQSMGAVYLKRLLLLHNDRLAAFRRLLPPPPLPHLPTASCQSAEHSSLSRAWTIAAAHLAWEASPDISSSAIEAEFSPLLKALSCLLCAESLAARVRQLIDEWSKVKADGTPSEVDLVISRTRSILPVG
;
A
#
# COMPACT_ATOMS: atom_id res chain seq x y z
N MET A 1 -50.92 21.18 24.35
CA MET A 1 -49.59 20.69 23.95
C MET A 1 -49.61 19.18 24.19
N ASP A 2 -50.43 18.49 23.39
CA ASP A 2 -50.02 17.68 22.21
C ASP A 2 -49.35 16.37 22.64
N VAL A 3 -50.14 15.32 22.92
CA VAL A 3 -50.77 14.34 22.02
C VAL A 3 -49.77 13.24 21.62
N ALA A 4 -49.88 12.14 22.34
CA ALA A 4 -49.34 10.83 22.01
C ALA A 4 -50.08 10.24 20.79
N LEU A 5 -49.36 9.60 19.88
CA LEU A 5 -49.96 8.88 18.75
C LEU A 5 -49.50 7.42 18.75
N SER A 6 -50.45 6.56 19.10
CA SER A 6 -50.44 5.12 18.94
C SER A 6 -50.66 4.76 17.47
N LEU A 7 -49.86 3.83 16.93
CA LEU A 7 -50.18 3.13 15.68
C LEU A 7 -50.45 1.66 16.00
N HIS A 8 -51.58 1.17 15.47
CA HIS A 8 -52.08 -0.19 15.62
C HIS A 8 -52.19 -0.82 14.23
N ILE A 9 -51.74 -2.09 14.11
CA ILE A 9 -52.46 -3.22 13.46
C ILE A 9 -52.46 -3.21 11.90
N ASN A 10 -52.20 -4.26 11.11
CA ASN A 10 -52.08 -5.72 11.27
C ASN A 10 -51.39 -6.36 10.02
N THR A 11 -50.72 -7.50 10.26
CA THR A 11 -50.51 -8.78 9.49
C THR A 11 -51.32 -9.13 8.20
N PRO A 12 -51.07 -10.26 7.45
CA PRO A 12 -49.88 -11.05 7.04
C PRO A 12 -49.96 -11.58 5.54
N PRO A 13 -49.54 -12.80 5.09
CA PRO A 13 -48.49 -13.02 4.06
C PRO A 13 -48.90 -13.82 2.78
N SER A 14 -47.97 -14.02 1.82
CA SER A 14 -47.64 -15.29 1.09
C SER A 14 -47.32 -15.15 -0.42
N GLN A 15 -46.45 -16.07 -0.91
CA GLN A 15 -46.38 -16.73 -2.25
C GLN A 15 -45.31 -16.31 -3.32
N LEU A 16 -44.24 -17.13 -3.41
CA LEU A 16 -43.75 -17.97 -4.54
C LEU A 16 -43.82 -17.49 -6.03
N ILE A 17 -42.63 -17.20 -6.64
CA ILE A 17 -41.95 -17.66 -7.92
C ILE A 17 -42.84 -18.21 -9.09
N PRO A 18 -42.54 -18.11 -10.46
CA PRO A 18 -41.24 -17.99 -11.20
C PRO A 18 -41.15 -17.11 -12.50
N ASP A 19 -39.88 -16.96 -12.97
CA ASP A 19 -39.31 -16.82 -14.34
C ASP A 19 -40.18 -16.43 -15.53
N GLN A 20 -39.76 -15.39 -16.31
CA GLN A 20 -39.74 -15.41 -17.79
C GLN A 20 -38.75 -14.39 -18.40
N LEU A 21 -37.99 -14.86 -19.39
CA LEU A 21 -36.96 -14.19 -20.20
C LEU A 21 -37.60 -13.68 -21.52
N PRO A 22 -37.30 -12.47 -22.05
CA PRO A 22 -37.85 -12.05 -23.34
C PRO A 22 -36.88 -12.31 -24.51
N THR A 23 -37.29 -13.20 -25.42
CA THR A 23 -36.81 -13.30 -26.83
C THR A 23 -37.46 -12.22 -27.71
N PRO A 24 -36.75 -11.62 -28.68
CA PRO A 24 -37.36 -10.85 -29.78
C PRO A 24 -37.81 -11.78 -30.94
N PRO A 25 -38.84 -11.40 -31.72
CA PRO A 25 -39.44 -12.25 -32.75
C PRO A 25 -38.77 -12.14 -34.12
N THR A 26 -38.81 -13.27 -34.85
CA THR A 26 -38.46 -13.45 -36.27
C THR A 26 -39.67 -13.18 -37.16
N SER A 27 -39.47 -12.60 -38.36
CA SER A 27 -40.25 -12.89 -39.58
C SER A 27 -39.47 -12.44 -40.83
N GLU A 28 -39.21 -13.42 -41.72
CA GLU A 28 -38.60 -13.33 -43.06
C GLU A 28 -39.65 -12.85 -44.12
N PRO A 29 -39.53 -13.05 -45.47
CA PRO A 29 -38.43 -13.52 -46.34
C PRO A 29 -38.31 -12.78 -47.69
N HIS A 30 -37.13 -12.75 -48.32
CA HIS A 30 -37.00 -12.81 -49.79
C HIS A 30 -35.64 -13.39 -50.19
N SER A 31 -35.63 -14.63 -50.69
CA SER A 31 -34.51 -15.22 -51.46
C SER A 31 -34.63 -14.81 -52.95
N PRO A 32 -33.59 -14.93 -53.80
CA PRO A 32 -33.30 -16.25 -54.38
C PRO A 32 -31.83 -16.56 -54.77
N THR A 33 -31.57 -17.87 -54.82
CA THR A 33 -30.68 -18.61 -55.75
C THR A 33 -29.17 -18.73 -55.48
N LEU A 34 -28.78 -19.97 -55.17
CA LEU A 34 -27.43 -20.52 -55.19
C LEU A 34 -26.95 -20.83 -56.62
N SER A 35 -25.67 -20.59 -56.89
CA SER A 35 -24.87 -21.38 -57.84
C SER A 35 -23.42 -21.47 -57.35
N PRO A 36 -22.73 -22.61 -57.50
CA PRO A 36 -21.46 -22.88 -56.82
C PRO A 36 -20.26 -22.57 -57.73
N SER A 37 -19.28 -21.83 -57.20
CA SER A 37 -17.98 -21.60 -57.85
C SER A 37 -16.83 -21.76 -56.84
N VAL A 38 -15.91 -22.64 -57.20
CA VAL A 38 -14.64 -23.07 -56.59
C VAL A 38 -13.74 -21.88 -56.15
N PRO A 39 -12.89 -22.02 -55.10
CA PRO A 39 -12.36 -20.90 -54.33
C PRO A 39 -11.20 -20.20 -55.05
N GLN A 40 -11.31 -18.89 -55.27
CA GLN A 40 -10.13 -18.05 -55.43
C GLN A 40 -9.66 -17.61 -54.05
N ARG A 41 -8.63 -18.30 -53.57
CA ARG A 41 -7.71 -17.81 -52.55
C ARG A 41 -7.21 -16.43 -52.99
N ARG A 42 -7.84 -15.38 -52.47
CA ARG A 42 -7.19 -14.09 -52.30
C ARG A 42 -6.78 -14.05 -50.85
N GLU A 43 -5.53 -14.38 -50.59
CA GLU A 43 -4.83 -13.93 -49.40
C GLU A 43 -4.75 -12.40 -49.52
N ASN A 44 -5.82 -11.70 -49.13
CA ASN A 44 -5.68 -10.34 -48.66
C ASN A 44 -5.04 -10.46 -47.28
N VAL A 45 -3.71 -10.51 -47.26
CA VAL A 45 -2.94 -10.06 -46.10
C VAL A 45 -3.02 -8.53 -46.14
N ASP A 46 -4.19 -8.01 -45.84
CA ASP A 46 -4.32 -6.65 -45.32
C ASP A 46 -4.26 -6.84 -43.80
N ASP A 47 -3.06 -7.17 -43.33
CA ASP A 47 -2.75 -7.12 -41.91
C ASP A 47 -2.72 -5.62 -41.61
N ASP A 48 -3.88 -5.10 -41.21
CA ASP A 48 -4.01 -3.76 -40.65
C ASP A 48 -3.09 -3.74 -39.43
N LEU A 49 -1.84 -3.31 -39.65
CA LEU A 49 -0.81 -3.19 -38.63
C LEU A 49 -1.28 -2.10 -37.66
N THR A 50 -2.15 -2.51 -36.74
CA THR A 50 -2.68 -1.67 -35.68
C THR A 50 -1.54 -1.37 -34.70
N VAL A 51 -0.86 -0.25 -34.95
CA VAL A 51 0.21 0.24 -34.09
C VAL A 51 -0.40 0.65 -32.74
N SER A 52 0.00 -0.04 -31.68
CA SER A 52 -0.44 0.28 -30.32
C SER A 52 0.41 1.41 -29.74
N ILE A 53 -0.20 2.54 -29.42
CA ILE A 53 0.48 3.74 -28.92
C ILE A 53 -0.01 4.07 -27.51
N SER A 54 0.90 4.50 -26.64
CA SER A 54 0.55 5.00 -25.30
C SER A 54 -0.39 6.20 -25.39
N ARG A 55 -1.42 6.25 -24.53
CA ARG A 55 -2.38 7.35 -24.48
C ARG A 55 -1.80 8.65 -23.91
N THR A 56 -0.75 8.57 -23.09
CA THR A 56 -0.09 9.75 -22.51
C THR A 56 1.15 10.15 -23.31
N PHE A 57 1.89 9.17 -23.79
CA PHE A 57 3.14 9.36 -24.53
C PHE A 57 2.90 9.09 -26.02
N ASP A 58 2.07 9.92 -26.64
CA ASP A 58 1.72 9.85 -28.06
C ASP A 58 2.49 10.91 -28.90
N PRO A 59 2.52 10.80 -30.25
CA PRO A 59 3.28 11.71 -31.11
C PRO A 59 2.88 13.19 -30.98
N HIS A 60 1.64 13.44 -30.57
CA HIS A 60 1.05 14.77 -30.45
C HIS A 60 0.89 15.20 -28.98
N SER A 61 1.55 14.49 -28.07
CA SER A 61 1.52 14.78 -26.64
C SER A 61 2.03 16.19 -26.34
N GLU A 62 1.18 17.01 -25.73
CA GLU A 62 1.51 18.38 -25.32
C GLU A 62 2.13 18.44 -23.91
N LEU A 63 2.65 17.31 -23.40
CA LEU A 63 3.25 17.24 -22.06
C LEU A 63 4.31 18.32 -21.85
N LEU A 64 5.18 18.53 -22.84
CA LEU A 64 6.20 19.57 -22.86
C LEU A 64 6.43 20.05 -24.30
N PRO A 65 6.73 21.34 -24.53
CA PRO A 65 7.30 21.82 -25.78
C PRO A 65 8.84 21.68 -25.77
N PRO A 66 9.52 21.34 -26.89
CA PRO A 66 9.01 20.97 -28.22
C PRO A 66 8.47 19.52 -28.28
N GLN A 67 7.86 19.11 -29.40
CA GLN A 67 7.31 17.76 -29.59
C GLN A 67 8.31 16.62 -29.25
N PRO A 68 7.80 15.43 -28.87
CA PRO A 68 8.64 14.26 -28.61
C PRO A 68 9.61 13.94 -29.77
N ASP A 69 10.87 13.68 -29.44
CA ASP A 69 11.97 13.45 -30.40
C ASP A 69 12.51 12.01 -30.37
N THR A 70 11.98 11.16 -29.48
CA THR A 70 12.45 9.79 -29.24
C THR A 70 11.27 8.84 -29.11
N ILE A 71 11.40 7.63 -29.68
CA ILE A 71 10.38 6.58 -29.61
C ILE A 71 10.95 5.37 -28.87
N PHE A 72 10.30 4.98 -27.78
CA PHE A 72 10.52 3.69 -27.14
C PHE A 72 9.46 2.68 -27.58
N SER A 73 9.83 1.42 -27.66
CA SER A 73 8.93 0.29 -27.90
C SER A 73 9.06 -0.68 -26.74
N SER A 74 7.94 -1.02 -26.09
CA SER A 74 7.90 -2.04 -25.04
C SER A 74 7.95 -3.46 -25.63
N ALA A 75 8.20 -4.45 -24.77
CA ALA A 75 8.28 -5.86 -25.18
C ALA A 75 6.96 -6.42 -25.74
N ASP A 76 5.83 -5.87 -25.31
CA ASP A 76 4.47 -6.18 -25.79
C ASP A 76 4.02 -5.30 -26.97
N GLY A 77 4.93 -4.55 -27.58
CA GLY A 77 4.69 -3.86 -28.86
C GLY A 77 3.97 -2.51 -28.75
N VAL A 78 3.97 -1.87 -27.58
CA VAL A 78 3.41 -0.53 -27.39
C VAL A 78 4.49 0.54 -27.59
N PHE A 79 4.18 1.57 -28.35
CA PHE A 79 5.07 2.69 -28.64
C PHE A 79 4.84 3.87 -27.68
N PHE A 80 5.94 4.46 -27.22
CA PHE A 80 5.97 5.61 -26.32
C PHE A 80 6.81 6.72 -26.93
N TYR A 81 6.18 7.87 -27.18
CA TYR A 81 6.80 9.06 -27.71
C TYR A 81 7.24 9.96 -26.56
N VAL A 82 8.56 10.15 -26.42
CA VAL A 82 9.17 10.83 -25.28
C VAL A 82 10.21 11.87 -25.72
N HIS A 83 10.68 12.65 -24.76
CA HIS A 83 11.62 13.74 -24.95
C HIS A 83 12.99 13.31 -24.42
N ARG A 84 13.97 13.20 -25.32
CA ARG A 84 15.34 12.78 -25.00
C ARG A 84 15.96 13.63 -23.90
N SER A 85 15.69 14.94 -23.91
CA SER A 85 16.21 15.90 -22.92
C SER A 85 15.75 15.56 -21.51
N VAL A 86 14.45 15.30 -21.32
CA VAL A 86 13.83 14.98 -20.02
C VAL A 86 14.37 13.66 -19.48
N ILE A 87 14.39 12.62 -20.33
CA ILE A 87 14.91 11.30 -19.95
C ILE A 87 16.38 11.39 -19.50
N ARG A 88 17.20 12.14 -20.24
CA ARG A 88 18.63 12.32 -19.94
C ARG A 88 18.89 13.13 -18.69
N GLU A 89 18.01 14.08 -18.35
CA GLU A 89 18.16 14.85 -17.11
C GLU A 89 18.01 13.96 -15.88
N LYS A 90 17.15 12.94 -15.95
CA LYS A 90 16.85 12.05 -14.82
C LYS A 90 17.70 10.78 -14.78
N SER A 91 18.20 10.33 -15.92
CA SER A 91 19.02 9.11 -16.02
C SER A 91 20.51 9.39 -15.86
N THR A 92 21.16 8.65 -14.97
CA THR A 92 22.60 8.74 -14.71
C THR A 92 23.46 7.80 -15.57
N ASN A 93 22.85 6.82 -16.25
CA ASN A 93 23.55 5.82 -17.07
C ASN A 93 23.15 5.87 -18.56
N GLY A 94 22.60 7.00 -19.00
CA GLY A 94 22.17 7.19 -20.39
C GLY A 94 21.06 6.23 -20.80
N TRP A 95 20.12 5.95 -19.89
CA TRP A 95 19.00 5.02 -20.07
C TRP A 95 19.49 3.61 -20.42
N ASN A 96 20.33 3.05 -19.56
CA ASN A 96 21.01 1.77 -19.78
C ASN A 96 21.84 1.76 -21.09
N GLY A 97 22.53 2.87 -21.38
CA GLY A 97 23.33 3.05 -22.60
C GLY A 97 22.54 3.24 -23.89
N GLN A 98 21.21 3.26 -23.86
CA GLN A 98 20.37 3.42 -25.05
C GLN A 98 20.33 4.86 -25.57
N LEU A 99 20.63 5.84 -24.70
CA LEU A 99 20.67 7.26 -25.03
C LEU A 99 22.07 7.85 -24.71
N PRO A 100 23.11 7.50 -25.48
CA PRO A 100 24.47 7.98 -25.22
C PRO A 100 24.60 9.51 -25.37
N HIS A 101 25.57 10.08 -24.65
CA HIS A 101 25.96 11.48 -24.75
C HIS A 101 26.69 11.73 -26.07
N LEU A 102 25.96 11.80 -27.18
CA LEU A 102 26.55 12.20 -28.46
C LEU A 102 26.58 13.74 -28.55
N PRO A 103 27.68 14.33 -29.08
CA PRO A 103 27.72 15.75 -29.37
C PRO A 103 26.64 16.09 -30.42
N ALA A 104 26.03 17.27 -30.30
CA ALA A 104 24.89 17.71 -31.11
C ALA A 104 25.09 17.55 -32.64
N SER A 105 26.34 17.58 -33.10
CA SER A 105 26.73 17.38 -34.50
C SER A 105 26.60 15.94 -35.02
N THR A 106 26.41 14.95 -34.14
CA THR A 106 26.30 13.52 -34.50
C THR A 106 24.87 13.09 -34.79
N TYR A 107 23.89 13.90 -34.35
CA TYR A 107 22.51 13.73 -34.75
C TYR A 107 22.38 14.37 -36.14
N SER A 108 22.93 13.69 -37.14
CA SER A 108 22.72 14.04 -38.53
C SER A 108 21.22 14.11 -38.77
N SER A 109 20.79 15.22 -39.36
CA SER A 109 19.45 15.49 -39.83
C SER A 109 19.07 14.58 -40.99
N ASP A 110 19.09 13.26 -40.78
CA ASP A 110 18.41 12.33 -41.68
C ASP A 110 16.93 12.38 -41.31
N ALA A 111 16.27 13.35 -41.93
CA ALA A 111 14.84 13.52 -41.92
C ALA A 111 14.17 12.22 -42.38
N GLY A 112 13.59 11.46 -41.45
CA GLY A 112 12.65 10.39 -41.80
C GLY A 112 12.61 9.15 -40.90
N SER A 113 13.60 8.90 -40.04
CA SER A 113 13.55 7.73 -39.15
C SER A 113 13.90 8.08 -37.71
N SER A 114 12.88 8.49 -36.94
CA SER A 114 12.96 8.45 -35.48
C SER A 114 13.30 7.01 -35.08
N LYS A 115 14.55 6.77 -34.70
CA LYS A 115 15.03 5.43 -34.33
C LYS A 115 14.19 4.93 -33.15
N VAL A 116 13.39 3.89 -33.40
CA VAL A 116 12.67 3.17 -32.35
C VAL A 116 13.67 2.40 -31.51
N ILE A 117 13.65 2.63 -30.21
CA ILE A 117 14.49 1.93 -29.24
C ILE A 117 13.61 0.89 -28.53
N ALA A 118 13.88 -0.38 -28.76
CA ALA A 118 13.17 -1.48 -28.10
C ALA A 118 13.70 -1.66 -26.66
N LEU A 119 12.78 -1.79 -25.71
CA LEU A 119 13.04 -1.98 -24.29
C LEU A 119 12.43 -3.32 -23.81
N PRO A 120 13.06 -4.00 -22.84
CA PRO A 120 12.63 -5.34 -22.41
C PRO A 120 11.37 -5.35 -21.53
N GLU A 121 10.91 -4.21 -21.03
CA GLU A 121 9.78 -4.10 -20.12
C GLU A 121 8.44 -4.12 -20.85
N GLN A 122 7.42 -4.63 -20.17
CA GLN A 122 6.03 -4.55 -20.61
C GLN A 122 5.53 -3.10 -20.56
N ALA A 123 4.52 -2.77 -21.39
CA ALA A 123 3.98 -1.42 -21.48
C ALA A 123 3.52 -0.87 -20.12
N ALA A 124 2.90 -1.70 -19.27
CA ALA A 124 2.44 -1.28 -17.94
C ALA A 124 3.59 -0.76 -17.06
N VAL A 125 4.69 -1.51 -17.02
CA VAL A 125 5.91 -1.17 -16.26
C VAL A 125 6.56 0.07 -16.83
N LEU A 126 6.79 0.09 -18.14
CA LEU A 126 7.43 1.23 -18.82
C LEU A 126 6.61 2.52 -18.67
N ASN A 127 5.27 2.42 -18.72
CA ASN A 127 4.38 3.56 -18.50
C ASN A 127 4.60 4.17 -17.10
N ILE A 128 4.69 3.35 -16.05
CA ILE A 128 4.93 3.84 -14.68
C ILE A 128 6.31 4.52 -14.59
N VAL A 129 7.35 3.91 -15.15
CA VAL A 129 8.71 4.50 -15.17
C VAL A 129 8.70 5.86 -15.86
N LEU A 130 8.08 5.98 -17.04
CA LEU A 130 8.00 7.25 -17.76
C LEU A 130 7.18 8.29 -17.00
N HIS A 131 6.03 7.91 -16.43
CA HIS A 131 5.26 8.81 -15.57
C HIS A 131 6.08 9.32 -14.38
N ALA A 132 6.91 8.48 -13.77
CA ALA A 132 7.81 8.87 -12.69
C ALA A 132 8.88 9.87 -13.16
N VAL A 133 9.48 9.66 -14.33
CA VAL A 133 10.49 10.55 -14.92
C VAL A 133 9.89 11.93 -15.25
N TYR A 134 8.66 11.96 -15.77
CA TYR A 134 7.94 13.19 -16.08
C TYR A 134 7.28 13.83 -14.85
N GLY A 135 7.29 13.17 -13.69
CA GLY A 135 6.68 13.68 -12.46
C GLY A 135 5.16 13.77 -12.51
N ILE A 136 4.51 12.95 -13.34
CA ILE A 136 3.05 12.95 -13.55
C ILE A 136 2.41 11.68 -12.97
N SER A 137 1.14 11.77 -12.56
CA SER A 137 0.43 10.62 -11.97
C SER A 137 0.04 9.60 -13.04
N CYS A 138 0.26 8.31 -12.76
CA CYS A 138 -0.26 7.18 -13.55
C CYS A 138 -1.46 6.49 -12.90
N ALA A 139 -2.04 7.06 -11.82
CA ALA A 139 -3.12 6.42 -11.07
C ALA A 139 -4.38 6.14 -11.92
N SER A 140 -4.64 6.95 -12.95
CA SER A 140 -5.77 6.75 -13.89
C SER A 140 -5.68 5.43 -14.66
N TYR A 141 -4.49 4.86 -14.78
CA TYR A 141 -4.27 3.56 -15.44
C TYR A 141 -4.49 2.37 -14.51
N SER A 142 -4.75 2.61 -13.22
CA SER A 142 -4.96 1.57 -12.20
C SER A 142 -3.89 0.46 -12.23
N PRO A 143 -2.60 0.80 -12.17
CA PRO A 143 -1.52 -0.20 -12.24
C PRO A 143 -1.60 -1.18 -11.06
N SER A 144 -1.19 -2.42 -11.29
CA SER A 144 -1.11 -3.40 -10.20
C SER A 144 0.10 -3.14 -9.29
N ILE A 145 0.07 -3.62 -8.05
CA ILE A 145 1.24 -3.52 -7.15
C ILE A 145 2.47 -4.26 -7.71
N GLN A 146 2.25 -5.29 -8.54
CA GLN A 146 3.33 -6.02 -9.21
C GLN A 146 3.98 -5.16 -10.30
N ASP A 147 3.17 -4.45 -11.11
CA ASP A 147 3.68 -3.53 -12.13
C ASP A 147 4.41 -2.35 -11.50
N ILE A 148 3.89 -1.83 -10.38
CA ILE A 148 4.54 -0.77 -9.61
C ILE A 148 5.89 -1.24 -9.08
N SER A 149 5.94 -2.44 -8.48
CA SER A 149 7.20 -2.98 -7.94
C SER A 149 8.23 -3.19 -9.06
N ALA A 150 7.83 -3.83 -10.15
CA ALA A 150 8.69 -4.05 -11.32
C ALA A 150 9.15 -2.72 -11.96
N ALA A 151 8.32 -1.68 -11.95
CA ALA A 151 8.70 -0.36 -12.45
C ALA A 151 9.75 0.30 -11.57
N VAL A 152 9.60 0.23 -10.25
CA VAL A 152 10.59 0.78 -9.32
C VAL A 152 11.91 0.01 -9.39
N ASP A 153 11.88 -1.31 -9.55
CA ASP A 153 13.08 -2.12 -9.82
C ASP A 153 13.75 -1.72 -11.15
N ALA A 154 12.96 -1.53 -12.21
CA ALA A 154 13.46 -1.14 -13.53
C ALA A 154 14.07 0.27 -13.55
N MET A 155 13.62 1.18 -12.67
CA MET A 155 14.19 2.54 -12.57
C MET A 155 15.70 2.51 -12.36
N GLU A 156 16.21 1.60 -11.51
CA GLU A 156 17.65 1.46 -11.27
C GLU A 156 18.40 1.02 -12.53
N ALA A 157 17.84 0.08 -13.30
CA ALA A 157 18.41 -0.36 -14.57
C ALA A 157 18.52 0.81 -15.58
N TYR A 158 17.56 1.74 -15.53
CA TYR A 158 17.55 2.97 -16.32
C TYR A 158 18.34 4.13 -15.71
N GLY A 159 19.07 3.89 -14.62
CA GLY A 159 19.90 4.91 -13.96
C GLY A 159 19.08 6.01 -13.29
N ILE A 160 17.79 5.77 -13.05
CA ILE A 160 16.89 6.63 -12.29
C ILE A 160 16.93 6.14 -10.84
N SER A 161 17.33 6.99 -9.90
CA SER A 161 17.31 6.59 -8.48
C SER A 161 15.87 6.58 -7.96
N PRO A 162 15.31 5.43 -7.51
CA PRO A 162 13.98 5.37 -6.90
C PRO A 162 13.85 6.29 -5.70
N LYS A 163 14.88 6.30 -4.84
CA LYS A 163 14.95 7.15 -3.64
C LYS A 163 14.84 8.65 -3.93
N ALA A 164 15.32 9.11 -5.08
CA ALA A 164 15.23 10.51 -5.47
C ALA A 164 13.86 10.88 -6.07
N HIS A 165 13.10 9.89 -6.57
CA HIS A 165 11.85 10.11 -7.32
C HIS A 165 10.60 9.65 -6.56
N ILE A 166 10.75 8.94 -5.44
CA ILE A 166 9.67 8.49 -4.56
C ILE A 166 9.74 9.28 -3.26
N LEU A 167 9.30 10.54 -3.33
CA LEU A 167 9.21 11.46 -2.19
C LEU A 167 7.75 11.69 -1.80
N PRO A 168 7.45 12.10 -0.56
CA PRO A 168 6.07 12.30 -0.11
C PRO A 168 5.19 13.22 -0.99
N SER A 169 5.80 14.15 -1.73
CA SER A 169 5.13 15.06 -2.65
C SER A 169 4.92 14.50 -4.07
N THR A 170 5.43 13.30 -4.35
CA THR A 170 5.44 12.72 -5.70
C THR A 170 4.21 11.84 -5.95
N PRO A 171 3.69 11.79 -7.19
CA PRO A 171 2.56 10.94 -7.51
C PRO A 171 2.82 9.46 -7.26
N LEU A 172 4.04 8.98 -7.54
CA LEU A 172 4.41 7.58 -7.36
C LEU A 172 4.41 7.16 -5.88
N TYR A 173 4.83 8.05 -4.98
CA TYR A 173 4.73 7.81 -3.54
C TYR A 173 3.28 7.63 -3.08
N VAL A 174 2.38 8.54 -3.51
CA VAL A 174 0.95 8.48 -3.19
C VAL A 174 0.32 7.20 -3.75
N LEU A 175 0.70 6.83 -4.97
CA LEU A 175 0.22 5.61 -5.62
C LEU A 175 0.63 4.37 -4.82
N ILE A 176 1.91 4.23 -4.44
CA ILE A 176 2.35 3.07 -3.64
C ILE A 176 1.58 3.02 -2.31
N LEU A 177 1.40 4.15 -1.64
CA LEU A 177 0.61 4.20 -0.39
C LEU A 177 -0.85 3.78 -0.58
N SER A 178 -1.48 4.08 -1.71
CA SER A 178 -2.86 3.63 -1.95
C SER A 178 -2.98 2.11 -2.10
N HIS A 179 -1.91 1.41 -2.49
CA HIS A 179 -1.87 -0.05 -2.57
C HIS A 179 -1.44 -0.72 -1.26
N ALA A 180 -0.80 0.01 -0.35
CA ALA A 180 -0.23 -0.54 0.87
C ALA A 180 -1.25 -1.27 1.78
N PRO A 181 -2.51 -0.81 1.96
CA PRO A 181 -3.48 -1.54 2.77
C PRO A 181 -3.86 -2.93 2.22
N LEU A 182 -3.74 -3.14 0.91
CA LEU A 182 -4.07 -4.42 0.27
C LEU A 182 -2.88 -5.40 0.28
N ALA A 183 -1.66 -4.86 0.23
CA ALA A 183 -0.42 -5.66 0.19
C ALA A 183 0.70 -4.99 1.01
N PRO A 184 0.55 -4.89 2.35
CA PRO A 184 1.45 -4.08 3.18
C PRO A 184 2.88 -4.63 3.21
N LEU A 185 3.04 -5.96 3.19
CA LEU A 185 4.35 -6.58 3.15
C LEU A 185 5.09 -6.27 1.85
N VAL A 186 4.41 -6.38 0.70
CA VAL A 186 4.99 -6.11 -0.62
C VAL A 186 5.41 -4.64 -0.74
N ALA A 187 4.54 -3.73 -0.30
CA ALA A 187 4.83 -2.30 -0.33
C ALA A 187 5.99 -1.93 0.62
N TYR A 188 6.07 -2.55 1.80
CA TYR A 188 7.17 -2.36 2.73
C TYR A 188 8.49 -2.93 2.20
N THR A 189 8.48 -4.13 1.60
CA THR A 189 9.67 -4.73 0.99
C THR A 189 10.18 -3.88 -0.17
N LEU A 190 9.28 -3.31 -0.99
CA LEU A 190 9.64 -2.40 -2.07
C LEU A 190 10.29 -1.12 -1.55
N ALA A 191 9.73 -0.53 -0.49
CA ALA A 191 10.34 0.64 0.13
C ALA A 191 11.72 0.32 0.72
N ALA A 192 11.87 -0.88 1.29
CA ALA A 192 13.09 -1.35 1.92
C ALA A 192 14.20 -1.69 0.93
N SER A 193 13.89 -2.38 -0.18
CA SER A 193 14.85 -2.79 -1.21
C SER A 193 15.59 -1.59 -1.82
N HIS A 194 14.90 -0.45 -1.93
CA HIS A 194 15.47 0.80 -2.48
C HIS A 194 15.84 1.85 -1.42
N ASP A 195 15.90 1.48 -0.13
CA ASP A 195 16.25 2.36 0.99
C ASP A 195 15.41 3.67 1.07
N ILE A 196 14.10 3.54 0.81
CA ILE A 196 13.12 4.64 0.83
C ILE A 196 12.48 4.70 2.22
N LEU A 197 13.21 5.28 3.18
CA LEU A 197 12.80 5.33 4.59
C LEU A 197 11.43 6.00 4.81
N SER A 198 11.14 7.11 4.13
CA SER A 198 9.87 7.85 4.30
C SER A 198 8.66 6.95 4.02
N LEU A 199 8.74 6.18 2.93
CA LEU A 199 7.68 5.27 2.51
C LEU A 199 7.57 4.08 3.47
N ALA A 200 8.70 3.50 3.86
CA ALA A 200 8.74 2.39 4.82
C ALA A 200 8.12 2.78 6.18
N VAL A 201 8.39 4.00 6.66
CA VAL A 201 7.78 4.53 7.89
C VAL A 201 6.27 4.64 7.74
N SER A 202 5.77 5.20 6.64
CA SER A 202 4.31 5.30 6.41
C SER A 202 3.60 3.95 6.28
N ILE A 203 4.29 2.92 5.79
CA ILE A 203 3.71 1.58 5.62
C ILE A 203 3.82 0.73 6.89
N SER A 204 4.86 0.94 7.71
CA SER A 204 5.16 0.10 8.87
C SER A 204 4.00 -0.12 9.87
N PRO A 205 3.10 0.86 10.15
CA PRO A 205 1.96 0.62 11.03
C PRO A 205 0.99 -0.44 10.49
N LEU A 206 0.90 -0.60 9.17
CA LEU A 206 0.04 -1.59 8.52
C LEU A 206 0.55 -3.04 8.72
N LEU A 207 1.79 -3.19 9.19
CA LEU A 207 2.39 -4.48 9.48
C LEU A 207 2.30 -4.87 10.96
N LEU A 208 1.74 -4.03 11.84
CA LEU A 208 1.64 -4.34 13.27
C LEU A 208 0.82 -5.61 13.55
N SER A 209 -0.18 -5.88 12.71
CA SER A 209 -1.02 -7.09 12.76
C SER A 209 -0.39 -8.28 12.03
N TYR A 210 0.75 -8.10 11.35
CA TYR A 210 1.36 -9.15 10.53
C TYR A 210 2.19 -10.11 11.40
N PRO A 211 1.97 -11.44 11.30
CA PRO A 211 2.75 -12.42 12.04
C PRO A 211 4.18 -12.50 11.49
N LEU A 212 5.16 -11.98 12.24
CA LEU A 212 6.55 -11.87 11.78
C LEU A 212 7.21 -13.26 11.61
N GLU A 213 6.71 -14.28 12.31
CA GLU A 213 7.13 -15.67 12.15
C GLU A 213 6.78 -16.26 10.78
N SER A 214 5.79 -15.69 10.08
CA SER A 214 5.37 -16.18 8.76
C SER A 214 6.00 -15.38 7.62
N LEU A 215 7.04 -14.58 7.89
CA LEU A 215 7.71 -13.80 6.85
C LEU A 215 8.30 -14.71 5.77
N PRO A 216 7.91 -14.54 4.49
CA PRO A 216 8.52 -15.29 3.39
C PRO A 216 10.01 -14.98 3.28
N GLU A 217 10.83 -15.99 3.02
CA GLU A 217 12.29 -15.82 2.88
C GLU A 217 12.64 -14.81 1.77
N ALA A 218 11.91 -14.82 0.66
CA ALA A 218 12.08 -13.85 -0.42
C ALA A 218 11.84 -12.39 0.05
N ALA A 219 10.86 -12.16 0.91
CA ALA A 219 10.59 -10.84 1.47
C ALA A 219 11.72 -10.39 2.40
N VAL A 220 12.23 -11.31 3.23
CA VAL A 220 13.36 -11.05 4.15
C VAL A 220 14.64 -10.69 3.38
N GLN A 221 14.93 -11.41 2.31
CA GLN A 221 16.07 -11.13 1.44
C GLN A 221 15.93 -9.77 0.75
N SER A 222 14.75 -9.49 0.19
CA SER A 222 14.46 -8.25 -0.53
C SER A 222 14.52 -7.00 0.37
N MET A 223 13.92 -7.04 1.57
CA MET A 223 13.95 -5.89 2.49
C MET A 223 15.33 -5.64 3.11
N GLY A 224 16.14 -6.70 3.24
CA GLY A 224 17.45 -6.65 3.87
C GLY A 224 17.42 -6.50 5.41
N ALA A 225 18.58 -6.75 6.02
CA ALA A 225 18.71 -6.84 7.49
C ALA A 225 18.37 -5.54 8.23
N VAL A 226 18.60 -4.37 7.61
CA VAL A 226 18.35 -3.07 8.24
C VAL A 226 16.86 -2.83 8.44
N TYR A 227 16.06 -3.05 7.41
CA TYR A 227 14.61 -2.86 7.49
C TYR A 227 13.93 -3.99 8.27
N LEU A 228 14.42 -5.22 8.16
CA LEU A 228 13.96 -6.31 9.03
C LEU A 228 14.17 -5.97 10.50
N LYS A 229 15.37 -5.50 10.89
CA LYS A 229 15.66 -5.08 12.26
C LYS A 229 14.70 -3.97 12.70
N ARG A 230 14.46 -2.97 11.86
CA ARG A 230 13.52 -1.87 12.16
C ARG A 230 12.10 -2.38 12.40
N LEU A 231 11.61 -3.29 11.58
CA LEU A 231 10.28 -3.89 11.73
C LEU A 231 10.17 -4.71 13.03
N LEU A 232 11.18 -5.53 13.33
CA LEU A 232 11.24 -6.31 14.58
C LEU A 232 11.27 -5.41 15.81
N LEU A 233 12.09 -4.35 15.78
CA LEU A 233 12.16 -3.38 16.88
C LEU A 233 10.84 -2.64 17.05
N LEU A 234 10.17 -2.25 15.96
CA LEU A 234 8.85 -1.61 16.03
C LEU A 234 7.85 -2.49 16.81
N HIS A 235 7.76 -3.79 16.49
CA HIS A 235 6.86 -4.71 17.19
C HIS A 235 7.26 -4.88 18.66
N ASN A 236 8.55 -5.13 18.92
CA ASN A 236 9.06 -5.37 20.26
C ASN A 236 8.96 -4.15 21.18
N ASP A 237 9.30 -2.96 20.69
CA ASP A 237 9.26 -1.72 21.45
C ASP A 237 7.81 -1.36 21.79
N ARG A 238 6.89 -1.58 20.86
CA ARG A 238 5.46 -1.36 21.04
C ARG A 238 4.86 -2.33 22.08
N LEU A 239 5.18 -3.62 22.00
CA LEU A 239 4.80 -4.62 23.00
C LEU A 239 5.41 -4.33 24.37
N ALA A 240 6.69 -3.93 24.41
CA ALA A 240 7.37 -3.58 25.65
C ALA A 240 6.75 -2.34 26.30
N ALA A 241 6.35 -1.33 25.51
CA ALA A 241 5.63 -0.16 26.00
C ALA A 241 4.28 -0.56 26.59
N PHE A 242 3.50 -1.39 25.89
CA PHE A 242 2.21 -1.89 26.40
C PHE A 242 2.38 -2.61 27.75
N ARG A 243 3.34 -3.54 27.84
CA ARG A 243 3.62 -4.29 29.07
C ARG A 243 4.03 -3.40 30.25
N ARG A 244 4.61 -2.22 30.02
CA ARG A 244 4.93 -1.25 31.08
C ARG A 244 3.70 -0.51 31.60
N LEU A 245 2.62 -0.43 30.82
CA LEU A 245 1.38 0.23 31.22
C LEU A 245 0.49 -0.65 32.10
N LEU A 246 0.64 -1.98 32.05
CA LEU A 246 -0.23 -2.95 32.74
C LEU A 246 -0.07 -3.06 34.27
N PRO A 247 1.14 -2.93 34.88
CA PRO A 247 1.35 -3.21 36.30
C PRO A 247 0.53 -2.40 37.31
N PRO A 248 0.26 -1.09 37.15
CA PRO A 248 -0.43 -0.32 38.19
C PRO A 248 -1.90 -0.77 38.32
N PRO A 249 -2.33 -1.32 39.48
CA PRO A 249 -3.72 -1.66 39.73
C PRO A 249 -4.59 -0.40 39.90
N PRO A 250 -5.93 -0.54 39.85
CA PRO A 250 -6.83 0.58 40.17
C PRO A 250 -6.58 1.11 41.59
N LEU A 251 -6.65 2.44 41.74
CA LEU A 251 -6.44 3.09 43.03
C LEU A 251 -7.57 2.70 44.00
N PRO A 252 -7.26 2.28 45.24
CA PRO A 252 -8.28 1.96 46.21
C PRO A 252 -9.02 3.24 46.64
N HIS A 253 -10.34 3.14 46.79
CA HIS A 253 -11.15 4.21 47.38
C HIS A 253 -11.05 4.17 48.93
N LEU A 254 -11.49 5.23 49.61
CA LEU A 254 -11.54 5.22 51.08
C LEU A 254 -12.43 4.09 51.61
N PRO A 255 -12.05 3.37 52.69
CA PRO A 255 -12.86 2.29 53.24
C PRO A 255 -14.28 2.73 53.57
N THR A 256 -15.26 1.89 53.25
CA THR A 256 -16.67 2.09 53.58
C THR A 256 -17.20 0.93 54.41
N ALA A 257 -18.40 1.08 55.00
CA ALA A 257 -19.02 -0.01 55.78
C ALA A 257 -19.27 -1.28 54.96
N SER A 258 -19.36 -1.16 53.63
CA SER A 258 -19.65 -2.25 52.69
C SER A 258 -18.42 -2.73 51.88
N CYS A 259 -17.26 -2.08 52.03
CA CYS A 259 -16.05 -2.42 51.30
C CYS A 259 -14.81 -2.05 52.12
N GLN A 260 -14.06 -3.08 52.50
CA GLN A 260 -12.89 -3.02 53.35
C GLN A 260 -11.61 -3.38 52.55
N SER A 261 -10.47 -3.41 53.25
CA SER A 261 -9.17 -3.70 52.66
C SER A 261 -9.09 -5.09 51.99
N ALA A 262 -9.93 -6.04 52.41
CA ALA A 262 -9.98 -7.38 51.82
C ALA A 262 -10.52 -7.36 50.37
N GLU A 263 -11.60 -6.61 50.11
CA GLU A 263 -12.14 -6.45 48.76
C GLU A 263 -11.15 -5.71 47.85
N HIS A 264 -10.47 -4.69 48.37
CA HIS A 264 -9.42 -3.96 47.62
C HIS A 264 -8.25 -4.86 47.24
N SER A 265 -7.80 -5.71 48.16
CA SER A 265 -6.73 -6.68 47.92
C SER A 265 -7.14 -7.75 46.90
N SER A 266 -8.40 -8.19 46.96
CA SER A 266 -8.96 -9.13 45.99
C SER A 266 -8.99 -8.52 44.58
N LEU A 267 -9.45 -7.27 44.44
CA LEU A 267 -9.45 -6.55 43.16
C LEU A 267 -8.04 -6.35 42.61
N SER A 268 -7.08 -5.94 43.45
CA SER A 268 -5.67 -5.78 43.03
C SER A 268 -5.06 -7.08 42.52
N ARG A 269 -5.34 -8.21 43.19
CA ARG A 269 -4.91 -9.53 42.73
C ARG A 269 -5.59 -9.93 41.41
N ALA A 270 -6.89 -9.70 41.29
CA ALA A 270 -7.63 -10.01 40.08
C ALA A 270 -7.15 -9.17 38.89
N TRP A 271 -6.87 -7.87 39.11
CA TRP A 271 -6.19 -7.00 38.15
C TRP A 271 -4.85 -7.59 37.72
N THR A 272 -4.01 -7.99 38.68
CA THR A 272 -2.67 -8.53 38.39
C THR A 272 -2.75 -9.77 37.51
N ILE A 273 -3.72 -10.66 37.74
CA ILE A 273 -3.92 -11.87 36.93
C ILE A 273 -4.38 -11.50 35.52
N ALA A 274 -5.40 -10.64 35.38
CA ALA A 274 -5.89 -10.20 34.07
C ALA A 274 -4.81 -9.43 33.28
N ALA A 275 -4.07 -8.54 33.95
CA ALA A 275 -2.96 -7.81 33.38
C ALA A 275 -1.83 -8.74 32.91
N ALA A 276 -1.50 -9.80 33.68
CA ALA A 276 -0.51 -10.78 33.29
C ALA A 276 -0.96 -11.60 32.06
N HIS A 277 -2.24 -12.00 32.01
CA HIS A 277 -2.81 -12.69 30.86
C HIS A 277 -2.78 -11.80 29.61
N LEU A 278 -3.21 -10.54 29.74
CA LEU A 278 -3.16 -9.56 28.65
C LEU A 278 -1.74 -9.29 28.18
N ALA A 279 -0.75 -9.22 29.09
CA ALA A 279 0.66 -9.04 28.74
C ALA A 279 1.26 -10.19 27.93
N TRP A 280 0.72 -11.39 28.14
CA TRP A 280 1.13 -12.63 27.47
C TRP A 280 0.51 -12.74 26.08
N GLU A 281 -0.80 -12.52 25.96
CA GLU A 281 -1.56 -12.62 24.70
C GLU A 281 -1.48 -11.33 23.84
N ALA A 282 -0.81 -10.29 24.30
CA ALA A 282 -0.74 -9.01 23.59
C ALA A 282 -0.14 -9.16 22.19
N SER A 283 -0.79 -8.51 21.23
CA SER A 283 -0.28 -8.24 19.89
C SER A 283 0.08 -6.75 19.76
N PRO A 284 1.06 -6.36 18.91
CA PRO A 284 1.39 -4.95 18.66
C PRO A 284 0.20 -4.09 18.20
N ASP A 285 -0.82 -4.70 17.61
CA ASP A 285 -2.04 -4.05 17.10
C ASP A 285 -3.25 -4.17 18.05
N ILE A 286 -3.06 -4.57 19.32
CA ILE A 286 -4.15 -4.78 20.27
C ILE A 286 -5.09 -3.56 20.33
N SER A 287 -6.39 -3.81 20.11
CA SER A 287 -7.42 -2.77 20.06
C SER A 287 -7.88 -2.36 21.46
N SER A 288 -8.39 -1.13 21.58
CA SER A 288 -9.02 -0.66 22.82
C SER A 288 -10.16 -1.56 23.28
N SER A 289 -10.95 -2.09 22.33
CA SER A 289 -12.05 -3.00 22.64
C SER A 289 -11.57 -4.35 23.18
N ALA A 290 -10.44 -4.87 22.71
CA ALA A 290 -9.84 -6.09 23.25
C ALA A 290 -9.34 -5.87 24.70
N ILE A 291 -8.73 -4.72 24.97
CA ILE A 291 -8.33 -4.33 26.34
C ILE A 291 -9.56 -4.26 27.26
N GLU A 292 -10.64 -3.60 26.84
CA GLU A 292 -11.88 -3.52 27.64
C GLU A 292 -12.51 -4.90 27.88
N ALA A 293 -12.52 -5.76 26.86
CA ALA A 293 -13.08 -7.09 26.94
C ALA A 293 -12.37 -7.95 28.00
N GLU A 294 -11.05 -7.82 28.13
CA GLU A 294 -10.25 -8.55 29.13
C GLU A 294 -10.64 -8.19 30.58
N PHE A 295 -10.91 -6.91 30.85
CA PHE A 295 -11.26 -6.45 32.20
C PHE A 295 -12.78 -6.46 32.49
N SER A 296 -13.63 -6.67 31.48
CA SER A 296 -15.10 -6.72 31.62
C SER A 296 -15.60 -7.75 32.65
N PRO A 297 -15.06 -8.99 32.73
CA PRO A 297 -15.48 -9.97 33.73
C PRO A 297 -15.26 -9.49 35.16
N LEU A 298 -14.16 -8.76 35.41
CA LEU A 298 -13.87 -8.19 36.73
C LEU A 298 -14.91 -7.15 37.11
N LEU A 299 -15.29 -6.28 36.17
CA LEU A 299 -16.30 -5.25 36.40
C LEU A 299 -17.66 -5.85 36.77
N LYS A 300 -18.06 -6.95 36.09
CA LYS A 300 -19.33 -7.66 36.34
C LYS A 300 -19.34 -8.42 37.67
N ALA A 301 -18.17 -8.82 38.17
CA ALA A 301 -18.04 -9.56 39.42
C ALA A 301 -18.00 -8.66 40.67
N LEU A 302 -17.86 -7.35 40.51
CA LEU A 302 -17.78 -6.39 41.62
C LEU A 302 -19.17 -6.00 42.13
N SER A 303 -19.40 -6.16 43.44
CA SER A 303 -20.59 -5.68 44.14
C SER A 303 -20.47 -4.23 44.64
N CYS A 304 -19.24 -3.74 44.82
CA CYS A 304 -18.96 -2.37 45.27
C CYS A 304 -18.89 -1.41 44.06
N LEU A 305 -19.78 -0.41 44.03
CA LEU A 305 -19.84 0.60 42.97
C LEU A 305 -18.56 1.43 42.87
N LEU A 306 -17.95 1.80 44.00
CA LEU A 306 -16.70 2.60 44.00
C LEU A 306 -15.50 1.81 43.45
N CYS A 307 -15.44 0.49 43.73
CA CYS A 307 -14.45 -0.39 43.12
C CYS A 307 -14.66 -0.51 41.61
N ALA A 308 -15.91 -0.63 41.17
CA ALA A 308 -16.25 -0.70 39.74
C ALA A 308 -15.88 0.60 39.01
N GLU A 309 -16.16 1.76 39.60
CA GLU A 309 -15.76 3.06 39.07
C GLU A 309 -14.24 3.22 38.97
N SER A 310 -13.50 2.82 40.02
CA SER A 310 -12.03 2.88 40.03
C SER A 310 -11.42 1.96 38.97
N LEU A 311 -11.95 0.73 38.84
CA LEU A 311 -11.53 -0.20 37.78
C LEU A 311 -11.81 0.39 36.39
N ALA A 312 -13.01 0.89 36.14
CA ALA A 312 -13.37 1.49 34.86
C ALA A 312 -12.51 2.72 34.53
N ALA A 313 -12.18 3.54 35.54
CA ALA A 313 -11.27 4.67 35.38
C ALA A 313 -9.87 4.21 35.00
N ARG A 314 -9.35 3.17 35.65
CA ARG A 314 -8.03 2.63 35.34
C ARG A 314 -7.95 2.03 33.94
N VAL A 315 -8.98 1.29 33.50
CA VAL A 315 -9.05 0.74 32.14
C VAL A 315 -9.07 1.86 31.09
N ARG A 316 -9.88 2.91 31.31
CA ARG A 316 -9.89 4.09 30.43
C ARG A 316 -8.53 4.78 30.36
N GLN A 317 -7.84 4.92 31.49
CA GLN A 317 -6.48 5.47 31.53
C GLN A 317 -5.50 4.59 30.75
N LEU A 318 -5.54 3.27 30.92
CA LEU A 318 -4.69 2.33 30.17
C LEU A 318 -4.90 2.47 28.65
N ILE A 319 -6.15 2.60 28.20
CA ILE A 319 -6.49 2.78 26.78
C ILE A 319 -5.97 4.12 26.26
N ASP A 320 -6.14 5.20 27.01
CA ASP A 320 -5.62 6.52 26.65
C ASP A 320 -4.08 6.52 26.58
N GLU A 321 -3.41 5.94 27.58
CA GLU A 321 -1.95 5.75 27.60
C GLU A 321 -1.48 4.91 26.41
N TRP A 322 -2.18 3.82 26.09
CA TRP A 322 -1.87 2.95 24.94
C TRP A 322 -2.03 3.67 23.60
N SER A 323 -3.10 4.48 23.45
CA SER A 323 -3.34 5.26 22.22
C SER A 323 -2.22 6.27 21.93
N LYS A 324 -1.50 6.72 22.97
CA LYS A 324 -0.37 7.65 22.86
C LYS A 324 0.95 6.96 22.53
N VAL A 325 1.02 5.63 22.61
CA VAL A 325 2.21 4.87 22.20
C VAL A 325 2.32 4.99 20.68
N LYS A 326 3.37 5.69 20.22
CA LYS A 326 3.62 5.92 18.80
C LYS A 326 3.67 4.59 18.04
N ALA A 327 2.99 4.56 16.89
CA ALA A 327 3.10 3.49 15.90
C ALA A 327 4.20 3.77 14.85
N ASP A 328 4.75 4.97 14.86
CA ASP A 328 5.74 5.38 13.87
C ASP A 328 7.12 4.94 14.34
N GLY A 329 7.80 4.13 13.51
CA GLY A 329 9.18 3.69 13.72
C GLY A 329 10.22 4.81 13.63
N THR A 330 9.95 5.97 14.23
CA THR A 330 10.95 7.03 14.38
C THR A 330 12.14 6.44 15.12
N PRO A 331 13.32 6.37 14.49
CA PRO A 331 14.48 5.75 15.10
C PRO A 331 14.74 6.45 16.43
N SER A 332 14.94 5.64 17.47
CA SER A 332 15.47 6.12 18.74
C SER A 332 16.70 6.99 18.48
N GLU A 333 16.94 8.01 19.29
CA GLU A 333 18.11 8.90 19.20
C GLU A 333 19.44 8.10 19.13
N VAL A 334 19.43 6.88 19.65
CA VAL A 334 20.52 5.91 19.60
C VAL A 334 20.80 5.37 18.18
N ASP A 335 19.79 5.19 17.33
CA ASP A 335 19.95 4.73 15.94
C ASP A 335 20.41 5.86 15.00
N LEU A 336 20.09 7.12 15.32
CA LEU A 336 20.62 8.30 14.64
C LEU A 336 22.12 8.48 14.88
N VAL A 337 22.64 8.04 16.03
CA VAL A 337 24.08 8.06 16.34
C VAL A 337 24.82 6.98 15.54
N ILE A 338 24.28 5.76 15.45
CA ILE A 338 24.93 4.65 14.73
C ILE A 338 25.00 4.92 13.21
N SER A 339 23.95 5.53 12.64
CA SER A 339 23.93 5.93 11.24
C SER A 339 24.91 7.07 10.93
N ARG A 340 25.10 8.03 11.84
CA ARG A 340 26.13 9.07 11.72
C ARG A 340 27.56 8.52 11.80
N THR A 341 27.79 7.48 12.60
CA THR A 341 29.14 6.87 12.71
C THR A 341 29.59 6.09 11.47
N ARG A 342 28.67 5.60 10.62
CA ARG A 342 29.04 4.92 9.36
C ARG A 342 29.45 5.88 8.24
N SER A 343 29.03 7.15 8.28
CA SER A 343 29.38 8.14 7.26
C SER A 343 30.71 8.87 7.51
N ILE A 344 31.44 8.53 8.59
CA ILE A 344 32.66 9.25 9.02
C ILE A 344 33.93 8.39 8.91
N LEU A 345 33.86 7.14 8.45
CA LEU A 345 35.08 6.37 8.16
C LEU A 345 35.62 6.74 6.77
N PRO A 346 36.80 7.37 6.66
CA PRO A 346 37.43 7.56 5.36
C PRO A 346 37.90 6.20 4.86
N VAL A 347 37.55 5.90 3.60
CA VAL A 347 38.17 4.81 2.83
C VAL A 347 39.65 5.15 2.74
N GLY A 348 40.47 4.39 3.47
CA GLY A 348 41.94 4.39 3.37
C GLY A 348 42.41 3.48 2.26
#